data_AF-A0A7X8HS48-F1
#
_entry.id   AF-A0A7X8HS48-F1
#
_cell.length_a   1.000
_cell.length_b   1.000
_cell.length_c   1.000
_cell.angle_alpha   90.00
_cell.angle_beta   90.00
_cell.angle_gamma   90.00
#
_symmetry.space_group_name_H-M   'P 1'
#
loop_
_entity.id
_entity.type
_entity.pdbx_description
1 polymer ?
#
loop_
_entity_poly.entity_id
_entity_poly.type
_entity_poly.pdbx_seq_one_letter_code
_entity_poly.pdbx_strand_id
1 'polypeptide(L)' 'RERTEDIPLLVDHFINQICDSQGHPSRSFTDDAIVELQKLPWKGNIRELYNMVERLIILCDNPISGKDVIKHTTHS' A
#
# COMPACT_ATOMS: atom_id res chain seq x y z
N ARG A 1 -2.19 11.70 16.25
CA ARG A 1 -0.80 11.20 16.10
C ARG A 1 -0.91 9.74 15.71
N GLU A 2 -1.23 9.50 14.45
CA GLU A 2 -1.49 8.15 13.94
C GLU A 2 -0.13 7.47 13.73
N ARG A 3 0.00 6.25 14.26
CA ARG A 3 1.29 5.57 14.41
C ARG A 3 1.72 4.98 13.08
N THR A 4 2.82 5.49 12.53
CA THR A 4 3.50 4.92 11.35
C THR A 4 4.00 3.49 11.59
N GLU A 5 4.11 3.06 12.85
CA GLU A 5 4.50 1.72 13.27
C GLU A 5 3.45 0.65 12.91
N ASP A 6 2.18 1.02 12.75
CA ASP A 6 1.09 0.09 12.41
C ASP A 6 0.91 -0.10 10.88
N ILE A 7 1.60 0.71 10.06
CA ILE A 7 1.46 0.68 8.59
C ILE A 7 1.77 -0.70 8.00
N PRO A 8 2.86 -1.41 8.38
CA PRO A 8 3.14 -2.73 7.81
C PRO A 8 2.00 -3.73 8.05
N LEU A 9 1.44 -3.74 9.26
CA LEU A 9 0.32 -4.62 9.62
C LEU A 9 -0.96 -4.25 8.87
N LEU A 10 -1.24 -2.95 8.72
CA LEU A 10 -2.39 -2.48 7.95
C LEU A 10 -2.26 -2.81 6.46
N VAL A 11 -1.06 -2.66 5.88
CA VAL A 11 -0.80 -2.99 4.48
C VAL A 11 -1.04 -4.48 4.25
N ASP A 12 -0.52 -5.35 5.10
CA ASP A 12 -0.76 -6.81 5.02
C ASP A 12 -2.25 -7.15 5.10
N HIS A 13 -2.97 -6.54 6.06
CA HIS A 13 -4.41 -6.70 6.20
C HIS A 13 -5.17 -6.27 4.94
N PHE A 14 -4.82 -5.12 4.36
CA PHE A 14 -5.46 -4.61 3.15
C PHE A 14 -5.15 -5.44 1.92
N ILE A 15 -3.93 -5.93 1.76
CA ILE A 15 -3.58 -6.85 0.67
C ILE A 15 -4.49 -8.07 0.71
N ASN A 16 -4.60 -8.72 1.87
CA ASN A 16 -5.44 -9.89 2.04
C ASN A 16 -6.91 -9.58 1.77
N GLN A 17 -7.42 -8.47 2.31
CA GLN A 17 -8.81 -8.05 2.12
C GLN A 17 -9.13 -7.72 0.64
N ILE A 18 -8.23 -7.02 -0.06
CA ILE A 18 -8.41 -6.62 -1.47
C ILE A 18 -8.31 -7.85 -2.38
N CYS A 19 -7.30 -8.70 -2.19
CA CYS A 19 -7.14 -9.91 -2.98
C CYS A 19 -8.32 -10.87 -2.82
N ASP A 20 -8.81 -11.08 -1.59
CA ASP A 20 -9.94 -11.98 -1.32
C ASP A 20 -11.26 -11.41 -1.87
N SER A 21 -11.50 -10.10 -1.70
CA SER A 21 -12.75 -9.48 -2.15
C SER A 21 -12.85 -9.29 -3.68
N GLN A 22 -11.73 -9.10 -4.37
CA GLN A 22 -11.70 -8.83 -5.81
C GLN A 22 -11.23 -10.05 -6.65
N GLY A 23 -10.88 -11.16 -6.00
CA GLY A 23 -10.40 -12.37 -6.67
C GLY A 23 -9.03 -12.19 -7.33
N HIS A 24 -8.21 -11.24 -6.85
CA HIS A 24 -6.85 -11.06 -7.35
C HIS A 24 -5.93 -12.16 -6.80
N PRO A 25 -4.97 -12.65 -7.61
CA PRO A 25 -3.93 -13.54 -7.11
C PRO A 25 -3.16 -12.85 -5.97
N SER A 26 -2.63 -13.65 -5.04
CA SER A 26 -1.88 -13.15 -3.88
C SER A 26 -0.79 -12.15 -4.31
N ARG A 27 -0.91 -10.91 -3.84
CA ARG A 27 0.06 -9.84 -4.06
C ARG A 27 1.02 -9.76 -2.88
N SER A 28 2.22 -9.23 -3.14
CA SER A 28 3.22 -8.98 -2.12
C SER A 28 3.88 -7.63 -2.34
N PHE A 29 4.29 -7.01 -1.25
CA PHE A 29 5.06 -5.77 -1.24
C PHE A 29 6.48 -6.10 -0.81
N THR A 30 7.44 -5.48 -1.47
CA THR A 30 8.84 -5.50 -1.06
C THR A 30 9.06 -4.67 0.21
N ASP A 31 10.14 -4.93 0.93
CA ASP A 31 10.50 -4.16 2.13
C ASP A 31 10.69 -2.66 1.82
N ASP A 32 11.26 -2.32 0.65
CA ASP A 32 11.40 -0.93 0.24
C ASP A 32 10.06 -0.27 -0.06
N ALA A 33 9.06 -1.01 -0.58
CA ALA A 33 7.71 -0.49 -0.74
C ALA A 33 7.06 -0.14 0.61
N ILE A 34 7.23 -0.99 1.62
CA ILE A 34 6.73 -0.72 2.97
C ILE A 34 7.40 0.53 3.56
N VAL A 35 8.72 0.65 3.40
CA VAL A 35 9.48 1.83 3.85
C VAL A 35 8.99 3.10 3.16
N GLU A 36 8.71 3.08 1.86
CA GLU A 36 8.16 4.26 1.18
C GLU A 36 6.74 4.60 1.65
N LEU A 37 5.87 3.61 1.87
CA LEU A 37 4.53 3.84 2.43
C LEU A 37 4.58 4.46 3.83
N GLN A 38 5.58 4.10 4.66
CA GLN A 38 5.77 4.67 5.99
C GLN A 38 6.22 6.13 5.98
N LYS A 39 6.89 6.59 4.93
CA LYS A 39 7.37 7.98 4.79
C LYS A 39 6.24 8.95 4.42
N LEU A 40 5.16 8.45 3.86
CA LEU A 40 4.06 9.28 3.37
C LEU A 40 3.20 9.79 4.53
N PRO A 41 2.81 11.08 4.50
CA PRO A 41 1.87 11.60 5.46
C PRO A 41 0.46 11.17 5.05
N TRP A 42 -0.03 10.09 5.63
CA TRP A 42 -1.45 9.73 5.58
C TRP A 42 -2.22 10.75 6.43
N LYS A 43 -2.52 11.92 5.85
CA LYS A 43 -3.09 13.07 6.55
C LYS A 43 -4.57 12.82 6.84
N GLY A 44 -4.83 11.93 7.80
CA GLY A 44 -6.09 11.86 8.53
C GLY A 44 -7.01 10.67 8.21
N ASN A 45 -6.58 9.65 7.45
CA ASN A 45 -7.35 8.41 7.41
C ASN A 45 -6.57 7.19 6.90
N ILE A 46 -6.78 6.05 7.56
CA ILE A 46 -6.46 4.70 7.05
C ILE A 46 -7.06 4.42 5.66
N ARG A 47 -8.14 5.13 5.28
CA ARG A 47 -8.72 5.06 3.93
C ARG A 47 -7.76 5.52 2.83
N GLU A 48 -6.90 6.51 3.08
CA GLU A 48 -5.93 6.95 2.06
C GLU A 48 -4.88 5.87 1.80
N LEU A 49 -4.40 5.22 2.86
CA LEU A 49 -3.50 4.08 2.77
C LEU A 49 -4.17 2.93 2.02
N TYR A 50 -5.42 2.59 2.35
CA TYR A 50 -6.19 1.56 1.66
C TYR A 50 -6.28 1.84 0.15
N ASN A 51 -6.70 3.06 -0.24
CA ASN A 51 -6.83 3.44 -1.63
C ASN A 51 -5.50 3.40 -2.39
N MET A 52 -4.40 3.76 -1.73
CA MET A 52 -3.06 3.64 -2.33
C MET A 52 -2.69 2.17 -2.53
N VAL A 53 -2.87 1.31 -1.52
CA VAL A 53 -2.58 -0.13 -1.62
C VAL A 53 -3.42 -0.79 -2.71
N GLU A 54 -4.72 -0.48 -2.78
CA GLU A 54 -5.61 -0.96 -3.84
C GLU A 54 -5.13 -0.53 -5.23
N ARG A 55 -4.79 0.75 -5.40
CA ARG A 55 -4.26 1.26 -6.66
C ARG A 55 -2.97 0.54 -7.08
N LEU A 56 -2.04 0.33 -6.15
CA LEU A 56 -0.79 -0.37 -6.42
C LEU A 56 -1.04 -1.84 -6.79
N ILE A 57 -1.97 -2.50 -6.11
CA ILE A 57 -2.40 -3.86 -6.45
C ILE A 57 -2.96 -3.91 -7.87
N ILE A 58 -3.75 -2.94 -8.31
CA ILE A 58 -4.36 -2.95 -9.65
C ILE A 58 -3.34 -2.60 -10.75
N LEU A 59 -2.44 -1.63 -10.49
CA LEU A 59 -1.63 -1.01 -11.54
C LEU A 59 -0.19 -1.52 -11.65
N CYS A 60 0.33 -2.18 -10.63
CA CYS A 60 1.75 -2.56 -10.56
C CYS A 60 1.96 -4.06 -10.69
N ASP A 61 3.18 -4.42 -11.06
CA ASP A 61 3.64 -5.80 -11.10
C ASP A 61 3.78 -6.37 -9.68
N ASN A 62 3.86 -7.70 -9.59
CA ASN A 62 4.09 -8.43 -8.34
C ASN A 62 5.53 -8.97 -8.33
N PRO A 63 6.37 -8.68 -7.32
CA PRO A 63 6.08 -7.89 -6.13
C PRO A 63 6.09 -6.37 -6.37
N ILE A 64 5.27 -5.64 -5.61
CA ILE A 64 5.18 -4.17 -5.67
C ILE A 64 6.42 -3.57 -5.01
N SER A 65 7.12 -2.69 -5.73
CA SER A 65 8.38 -2.08 -5.31
C SER A 65 8.22 -0.67 -4.72
N GLY A 66 9.23 -0.17 -4.00
CA GLY A 66 9.24 1.22 -3.52
C GLY A 66 9.20 2.24 -4.65
N LYS A 67 9.73 1.89 -5.84
CA LYS A 67 9.62 2.73 -7.03
C LYS A 67 8.17 2.92 -7.48
N ASP A 68 7.36 1.87 -7.35
CA ASP A 68 5.95 1.93 -7.69
C ASP A 68 5.21 2.86 -6.73
N VAL A 69 5.50 2.74 -5.42
CA VAL A 69 4.95 3.65 -4.40
C VAL A 69 5.26 5.11 -4.75
N ILE A 70 6.52 5.45 -5.01
CA ILE A 70 6.95 6.82 -5.35
C ILE A 70 6.29 7.33 -6.63
N LYS A 71 6.18 6.48 -7.65
CA LYS A 71 5.54 6.84 -8.92
C LYS A 71 4.06 7.20 -8.73
N HIS A 72 3.37 6.51 -7.84
CA HIS A 72 1.94 6.68 -7.60
C HIS A 72 1.58 7.74 -6.55
N THR A 73 2.56 8.37 -5.89
CA THR A 73 2.36 9.48 -4.95
C THR A 73 2.46 10.86 -5.59
N THR A 74 3.11 10.97 -6.76
CA THR A 74 3.47 12.26 -7.39
C THR A 74 2.32 12.91 -8.21
N HIS A 75 1.07 12.49 -8.02
CA HIS A 75 -0.09 12.94 -8.82
C HIS A 75 -1.22 13.59 -8.00
N SER A 76 -0.90 14.34 -6.93
CA SER A 76 -1.87 15.13 -6.16
C SER A 76 -1.62 16.63 -6.30
#